data_AF-A0A8T3MKR9-F1
#
_entry.id   AF-A0A8T3MKR9-F1
#
_cell.length_a   1.000
_cell.length_b   1.000
_cell.length_c   1.000
_cell.angle_alpha   90.00
_cell.angle_beta   90.00
_cell.angle_gamma   90.00
#
_symmetry.space_group_name_H-M   'P 1'
#
loop_
_entity.id
_entity.type
_entity.pdbx_description
1 polymer ?
#
loop_
_entity_poly.entity_id
_entity_poly.type
_entity_poly.pdbx_seq_one_letter_code
_entity_poly.pdbx_strand_id
1 'polypeptide(L)'
;MVRRIAVSMPEPTYLDMERARERAGQDRSAWVQQAISDRLERERKAADIAAYIRGYTEQPDGEEEWAWSEAGQKVGSSYDDEWPEAPR
;
A
#
# COMPACT_ATOMS: atom_id res chain seq x y z
N MET A 1 11.01 -16.24 15.39
CA MET A 1 10.45 -16.47 16.75
C MET A 1 8.96 -16.19 16.70
N VAL A 2 8.10 -17.09 17.17
CA VAL A 2 6.63 -16.92 17.13
C VAL A 2 6.14 -16.32 18.45
N ARG A 3 5.33 -15.26 18.40
CA ARG A 3 4.69 -14.64 19.56
C ARG A 3 3.23 -15.08 19.61
N ARG A 4 2.70 -15.40 20.80
CA ARG A 4 1.29 -15.77 21.00
C ARG A 4 0.61 -14.71 21.85
N ILE A 5 -0.64 -14.42 21.53
CA ILE A 5 -1.49 -13.49 22.27
C ILE A 5 -2.86 -14.14 22.51
N ALA A 6 -3.47 -13.82 23.65
CA ALA A 6 -4.87 -14.13 23.91
C ALA A 6 -5.66 -12.83 23.77
N VAL A 7 -6.78 -12.87 23.05
CA VAL A 7 -7.59 -11.68 22.76
C VAL A 7 -9.03 -11.97 23.13
N SER A 8 -9.64 -11.07 23.90
CA SER A 8 -11.08 -11.08 24.14
C SER A 8 -11.76 -10.16 23.13
N MET A 9 -12.93 -10.55 22.63
CA MET A 9 -13.72 -9.73 21.71
C MET A 9 -15.22 -9.93 21.95
N PRO A 10 -16.07 -8.96 21.56
CA PRO A 10 -17.52 -9.13 21.61
C PRO A 10 -17.95 -10.37 20.83
N GLU A 11 -18.88 -11.14 21.40
CA GLU A 11 -19.41 -12.35 20.76
C GLU A 11 -19.97 -12.10 19.33
N PRO A 12 -20.71 -11.01 19.06
CA PRO A 12 -21.16 -10.74 17.69
C PRO A 12 -20.00 -10.62 16.69
N THR A 13 -18.93 -9.92 17.09
CA THR A 13 -17.73 -9.76 16.25
C THR A 13 -17.03 -11.10 16.02
N TYR A 14 -16.95 -11.94 17.04
CA TYR A 14 -16.39 -13.29 16.92
C TYR A 14 -17.21 -14.14 15.93
N LEU A 15 -18.54 -14.09 16.01
CA LEU A 15 -19.41 -14.84 15.11
C LEU A 15 -19.28 -14.37 13.65
N ASP A 16 -19.19 -13.06 13.43
CA ASP A 16 -19.00 -12.51 12.09
C ASP A 16 -17.63 -12.88 11.50
N MET A 17 -16.58 -12.86 12.34
CA MET A 17 -15.25 -13.35 11.98
C MET A 17 -15.30 -14.83 11.56
N GLU A 18 -15.92 -15.69 12.37
CA GLU A 18 -16.00 -17.13 12.08
C GLU A 18 -16.72 -17.39 10.75
N ARG A 19 -17.84 -16.72 10.49
CA ARG A 19 -18.57 -16.82 9.22
C ARG A 19 -17.74 -16.35 8.03
N ALA A 20 -16.98 -15.27 8.18
CA ALA A 20 -16.12 -14.75 7.11
C ALA A 20 -14.97 -15.72 6.81
N ARG A 21 -14.36 -16.26 7.86
CA ARG A 21 -13.29 -17.24 7.78
C ARG A 21 -13.73 -18.54 7.12
N GLU A 22 -14.88 -19.08 7.52
CA GLU A 22 -15.43 -20.32 6.94
C GLU A 22 -15.70 -20.16 5.44
N ARG A 23 -16.25 -19.01 5.02
CA ARG A 23 -16.43 -18.68 3.60
C ARG A 23 -15.11 -18.61 2.83
N ALA A 24 -14.03 -18.17 3.48
CA ALA A 24 -12.70 -18.11 2.90
C ALA A 24 -11.94 -19.46 2.96
N GLY A 25 -12.46 -20.47 3.66
CA GLY A 25 -11.79 -21.76 3.81
C GLY A 25 -10.49 -21.71 4.63
N GLN A 26 -10.31 -20.71 5.49
CA GLN A 26 -9.07 -20.46 6.23
C GLN A 26 -9.16 -20.95 7.68
N ASP A 27 -8.01 -21.26 8.31
CA ASP A 27 -7.96 -21.44 9.77
C ASP A 27 -8.00 -20.09 10.50
N ARG A 28 -8.31 -20.11 11.81
CA ARG A 28 -8.48 -18.87 12.61
C ARG A 28 -7.23 -18.03 12.66
N SER A 29 -6.08 -18.67 12.80
CA SER A 29 -4.80 -17.99 12.91
C SER A 29 -4.45 -17.32 11.60
N ALA A 30 -4.59 -18.03 10.48
CA ALA A 30 -4.35 -17.50 9.15
C ALA A 30 -5.25 -16.30 8.83
N TRP A 31 -6.55 -16.42 9.11
CA TRP A 31 -7.52 -15.35 8.84
C TRP A 31 -7.20 -14.09 9.65
N VAL A 32 -6.92 -14.23 10.95
CA VAL A 32 -6.59 -13.10 11.83
C VAL A 32 -5.25 -12.47 11.43
N GLN A 33 -4.23 -13.28 11.12
CA GLN A 33 -2.94 -12.77 10.67
C GLN A 33 -3.07 -11.99 9.35
N GLN A 34 -3.86 -12.48 8.40
CA GLN A 34 -4.13 -11.78 7.15
C GLN A 34 -4.88 -10.46 7.41
N ALA A 35 -5.96 -10.49 8.21
CA ALA A 35 -6.72 -9.28 8.53
C ALA A 35 -5.86 -8.19 9.21
N ILE A 36 -4.96 -8.58 10.12
CA ILE A 36 -3.99 -7.67 10.76
C ILE A 36 -3.01 -7.12 9.70
N SER A 37 -2.47 -7.98 8.85
CA SER A 37 -1.51 -7.59 7.81
C SER A 37 -2.12 -6.58 6.84
N ASP A 38 -3.32 -6.86 6.36
CA ASP A 38 -4.08 -5.98 5.46
C ASP A 38 -4.37 -4.62 6.11
N ARG A 39 -4.70 -4.61 7.42
CA ARG A 39 -4.94 -3.36 8.15
C ARG A 39 -3.67 -2.52 8.25
N LEU A 40 -2.55 -3.13 8.65
CA LEU A 40 -1.27 -2.44 8.81
C LEU A 40 -0.73 -1.93 7.46
N GLU A 41 -0.93 -2.68 6.38
CA GLU A 41 -0.58 -2.22 5.04
C GLU A 41 -1.40 -1.01 4.62
N ARG A 42 -2.71 -1.01 4.86
CA ARG A 42 -3.56 0.17 4.60
C ARG A 42 -3.12 1.40 5.38
N GLU A 43 -2.72 1.22 6.65
CA GLU A 43 -2.20 2.33 7.47
C GLU A 43 -0.88 2.87 6.94
N ARG A 44 0.06 1.99 6.61
CA ARG A 44 1.35 2.38 6.02
C ARG A 44 1.13 3.14 4.72
N LYS A 45 0.33 2.61 3.81
CA LYS A 45 0.02 3.26 2.52
C LYS A 45 -0.61 4.63 2.70
N ALA A 46 -1.52 4.78 3.67
CA ALA A 46 -2.13 6.07 3.98
C ALA A 46 -1.08 7.08 4.51
N ALA A 47 -0.16 6.63 5.37
CA ALA A 47 0.93 7.45 5.87
C ALA A 47 1.91 7.85 4.75
N ASP A 48 2.25 6.94 3.85
CA ASP A 48 3.14 7.20 2.71
C ASP A 48 2.52 8.24 1.76
N ILE A 49 1.22 8.11 1.46
CA ILE A 49 0.49 9.10 0.65
C ILE A 49 0.48 10.47 1.35
N ALA A 50 0.24 10.50 2.65
CA ALA A 50 0.24 11.77 3.41
C ALA A 50 1.64 12.41 3.41
N ALA A 51 2.70 11.62 3.57
CA ALA A 51 4.08 12.09 3.51
C ALA A 51 4.44 12.61 2.11
N TYR A 52 4.02 11.90 1.05
CA TYR A 52 4.19 12.32 -0.32
C TYR A 52 3.53 13.68 -0.59
N ILE A 53 2.24 13.83 -0.25
CA ILE A 53 1.50 15.10 -0.41
C ILE A 53 2.17 16.23 0.38
N ARG A 54 2.58 15.94 1.62
CA ARG A 54 3.27 16.90 2.49
C ARG A 54 4.58 17.39 1.87
N GLY A 55 5.37 16.50 1.26
CA GLY A 55 6.61 16.86 0.57
C GLY A 55 6.38 17.97 -0.47
N TYR A 56 5.41 17.76 -1.38
CA TYR A 56 5.06 18.74 -2.41
C TYR A 56 4.43 20.03 -1.84
N THR A 57 3.78 19.95 -0.68
CA THR A 57 3.15 21.13 -0.06
C THR A 57 4.19 22.00 0.67
N GLU A 58 5.14 21.38 1.36
CA GLU A 58 6.16 22.07 2.16
C GLU A 58 7.36 22.54 1.32
N GLN A 59 7.68 21.80 0.27
CA GLN A 59 8.73 22.13 -0.69
C GLN A 59 8.11 22.06 -2.09
N PRO A 60 7.32 23.07 -2.48
CA PRO A 60 6.84 23.14 -3.85
C PRO A 60 8.02 23.33 -4.79
N ASP A 61 8.01 22.58 -5.89
CA ASP A 61 9.03 22.71 -6.93
C ASP A 61 9.12 24.18 -7.40
N GLY A 62 10.34 24.70 -7.47
CA GLY A 62 10.61 26.05 -7.94
C GLY A 62 10.48 26.18 -9.46
N GLU A 63 10.39 27.41 -9.97
CA GLU A 63 10.23 27.68 -11.43
C GLU A 63 11.31 26.99 -12.28
N GLU A 64 12.53 26.84 -11.76
CA GLU A 64 13.62 26.13 -12.41
C GLU A 64 13.36 24.61 -12.51
N GLU A 65 12.89 23.98 -11.43
CA GLU A 65 12.55 22.55 -11.39
C GLU A 65 11.34 22.23 -12.29
N TRP A 66 10.38 23.15 -12.40
CA TRP A 66 9.30 23.07 -13.38
C TRP A 66 9.82 23.16 -14.81
N ALA A 67 10.77 24.07 -15.09
CA ALA A 67 11.37 24.20 -16.41
C ALA A 67 12.16 22.93 -16.83
N TRP A 68 12.87 22.31 -15.89
CA TRP A 68 13.55 21.02 -16.11
C TRP A 68 12.54 19.89 -16.35
N SER A 69 11.44 19.85 -15.61
CA SER A 69 10.38 18.85 -15.78
C SER A 69 9.67 18.99 -17.14
N GLU A 70 9.35 20.22 -17.56
CA GLU A 70 8.78 20.49 -18.88
C GLU A 70 9.74 20.15 -20.02
N ALA A 71 11.03 20.48 -19.86
CA ALA A 71 12.05 20.12 -20.82
C ALA A 71 12.19 18.59 -20.92
N GLY A 72 12.19 17.88 -19.79
CA GLY A 72 12.20 16.42 -19.72
C GLY A 72 10.99 15.78 -20.40
N GLN A 73 9.78 16.33 -20.25
CA GLN A 73 8.59 15.85 -20.96
C GLN A 73 8.67 16.07 -22.48
N LYS A 74 9.18 17.23 -22.92
CA LYS A 74 9.38 17.54 -24.35
C LYS A 74 10.40 16.62 -25.02
N VAL A 75 11.44 16.22 -24.29
CA VAL A 75 12.50 15.32 -24.79
C VAL A 75 12.10 13.84 -24.62
N GLY A 76 11.36 13.48 -23.56
CA GLY A 76 10.90 12.13 -23.28
C GLY A 76 9.78 11.63 -24.20
N SER A 77 9.04 12.54 -24.85
CA SER A 77 8.02 12.21 -25.85
C SER A 77 8.59 11.58 -27.14
N SER A 78 9.91 11.51 -27.32
CA SER A 78 10.53 10.84 -28.48
C SER A 78 10.97 9.39 -28.20
N TYR A 79 10.77 8.87 -26.99
CA TYR A 79 11.00 7.45 -26.68
C TYR A 79 9.72 6.65 -26.91
N ASP A 80 9.36 6.52 -28.19
CA ASP A 80 8.31 5.60 -28.66
C ASP A 80 8.89 4.21 -29.03
N ASP A 81 10.18 3.94 -28.75
CA ASP A 81 10.83 2.70 -29.15
C ASP A 81 11.22 1.83 -27.94
N GLU A 82 10.43 0.78 -27.76
CA GLU A 82 10.76 -0.50 -27.13
C GLU A 82 11.37 -0.46 -25.71
N TRP A 83 10.50 -0.62 -24.70
CA TRP A 83 10.94 -1.14 -23.40
C TRP A 83 11.62 -2.50 -23.62
N PRO A 84 12.90 -2.69 -23.27
CA PRO A 84 13.55 -3.98 -23.44
C PRO A 84 12.81 -5.02 -22.59
N GLU A 85 12.38 -6.13 -23.21
CA GLU A 85 11.75 -7.22 -22.46
C GLU A 85 12.67 -7.68 -21.33
N ALA A 86 12.09 -7.84 -20.14
CA ALA A 86 12.81 -8.30 -18.97
C ALA A 86 13.51 -9.64 -19.29
N PRO A 87 14.80 -9.80 -18.95
CA PRO A 87 15.53 -11.03 -19.22
C PRO A 87 14.82 -12.22 -18.57
N ARG A 88 14.57 -13.26 -19.36
CA ARG A 88 13.90 -14.51 -18.95
C ARG A 88 14.76 -15.36 -18.03
#